data_AF-A0A178E8U0-F1
#
_entry.id   AF-A0A178E8U0-F1
#
_cell.length_a   1.000
_cell.length_b   1.000
_cell.length_c   1.000
_cell.angle_alpha   90.00
_cell.angle_beta   90.00
_cell.angle_gamma   90.00
#
_symmetry.space_group_name_H-M   'P 1'
#
loop_
_entity.id
_entity.type
_entity.pdbx_description
1 polymer ?
#
loop_
_entity_poly.entity_id
_entity_poly.type
_entity_poly.pdbx_seq_one_letter_code
_entity_poly.pdbx_strand_id
1 'polypeptide(L)'
;VCACLYKPDKDEPYDVSTDKSLAGTLVSSLHRLKDVSNKDGGFFVFGDISIKVQGTFRLCFSLYEFQQDTFTVQHLGHAISDKFKVLPAKDFKGLEESTYLSRAFSDQGVRLRLRKEPR
;
A
#
# COMPACT_ATOMS: atom_id res chain seq x y z
N VAL A 1 -1.76 2.94 9.58
CA VAL A 1 -1.94 3.69 8.31
C VAL A 1 -3.04 3.03 7.51
N CYS A 2 -3.96 3.78 6.91
CA CYS A 2 -4.92 3.24 5.95
C CYS A 2 -4.59 3.72 4.53
N ALA A 3 -4.96 2.93 3.53
CA ALA A 3 -4.80 3.24 2.12
C ALA A 3 -6.18 3.53 1.49
N CYS A 4 -6.25 4.59 0.69
CA CYS A 4 -7.43 4.93 -0.11
C CYS A 4 -7.03 5.30 -1.55
N LEU A 5 -7.98 5.23 -2.46
CA LEU A 5 -7.75 5.46 -3.89
C LEU A 5 -7.96 6.94 -4.23
N TYR A 6 -6.99 7.55 -4.90
CA TYR A 6 -7.00 8.97 -5.28
C TYR A 6 -7.06 9.13 -6.80
N LYS A 7 -7.59 10.27 -7.24
CA LYS A 7 -7.56 10.68 -8.65
C LYS A 7 -6.10 10.87 -9.11
N PRO A 8 -5.81 10.61 -10.40
CA PRO A 8 -4.44 10.67 -10.92
C PRO A 8 -3.86 12.09 -10.92
N ASP A 9 -4.68 13.10 -11.20
CA ASP A 9 -4.22 14.49 -11.42
C ASP A 9 -4.72 15.48 -10.38
N LYS A 10 -5.50 15.03 -9.39
CA LYS A 10 -6.06 15.86 -8.33
C LYS A 10 -5.90 15.16 -6.99
N ASP A 11 -5.48 15.90 -5.96
CA ASP A 11 -5.29 15.40 -4.59
C ASP A 11 -6.63 15.25 -3.87
N GLU A 12 -7.49 14.43 -4.48
CA GLU A 12 -8.86 14.18 -4.08
C GLU A 12 -9.13 12.67 -4.11
N PRO A 13 -9.95 12.15 -3.20
CA PRO A 13 -10.43 10.77 -3.26
C PRO A 13 -11.11 10.46 -4.60
N TYR A 14 -10.95 9.23 -5.08
CA TYR A 14 -11.68 8.74 -6.24
C TYR A 14 -13.15 8.49 -5.88
N ASP A 15 -14.06 9.19 -6.57
CA ASP A 15 -15.48 9.39 -6.21
C ASP A 15 -16.39 8.19 -6.54
N VAL A 16 -15.93 6.99 -6.20
CA VAL A 16 -16.74 5.77 -6.21
C VAL A 16 -16.63 5.19 -4.81
N SER A 17 -17.77 4.96 -4.14
CA SER A 17 -17.84 4.38 -2.78
C SER A 17 -16.69 3.41 -2.55
N THR A 18 -15.78 3.70 -1.62
CA THR A 18 -14.47 3.04 -1.46
C THR A 18 -14.57 1.51 -1.45
N ASP A 19 -15.67 0.96 -0.91
CA ASP A 19 -16.00 -0.48 -0.90
C ASP A 19 -16.06 -1.12 -2.30
N LYS A 20 -16.38 -0.33 -3.33
CA LYS A 20 -16.49 -0.76 -4.72
C LYS A 20 -15.19 -0.61 -5.51
N SER A 21 -14.24 0.20 -5.07
CA SER A 21 -13.01 0.47 -5.85
C SER A 21 -11.80 -0.30 -5.32
N LEU A 22 -11.69 -0.50 -4.01
CA LEU A 22 -10.58 -1.21 -3.36
C LEU A 22 -11.02 -2.56 -2.75
N ALA A 23 -10.09 -3.47 -2.60
CA ALA A 23 -10.23 -4.74 -1.88
C ALA A 23 -8.89 -5.19 -1.27
N GLY A 24 -8.99 -6.14 -0.34
CA GLY A 24 -7.85 -6.70 0.39
C GLY A 24 -7.64 -6.01 1.72
N THR A 25 -6.38 -5.95 2.14
CA THR A 25 -5.94 -5.37 3.41
C THR A 25 -5.55 -3.91 3.22
N LEU A 26 -6.51 -3.00 3.49
CA LEU A 26 -6.36 -1.55 3.29
C LEU A 26 -5.77 -0.82 4.51
N VAL A 27 -5.41 -1.54 5.57
CA VAL A 27 -4.82 -0.99 6.79
C VAL A 27 -3.55 -1.74 7.10
N SER A 28 -2.51 -1.00 7.49
CA SER A 28 -1.22 -1.53 7.90
C SER A 28 -0.82 -0.97 9.25
N SER A 29 -0.31 -1.84 10.12
CA SER A 29 0.27 -1.49 11.40
C SER A 29 1.74 -1.12 11.24
N LEU A 30 2.34 -0.53 12.27
CA LEU A 30 3.76 -0.22 12.27
C LEU A 30 4.58 -1.52 12.37
N HIS A 31 5.44 -1.75 11.40
CA HIS A 31 6.46 -2.79 11.42
C HIS A 31 7.82 -2.16 11.75
N ARG A 32 8.49 -2.69 12.78
CA ARG A 32 9.89 -2.33 13.07
C ARG A 32 10.78 -3.25 12.26
N LEU A 33 11.40 -2.71 11.21
CA LEU A 33 12.22 -3.48 10.27
C LEU A 33 13.53 -2.73 10.02
N LYS A 34 14.51 -3.45 9.50
CA LYS A 34 15.74 -2.89 8.96
C LYS A 34 15.59 -2.62 7.47
N ASP A 35 16.03 -1.45 7.06
CA ASP A 35 16.07 -1.05 5.67
C ASP A 35 17.23 -1.72 4.90
N VAL A 36 17.41 -1.32 3.64
CA VAL A 36 18.50 -1.81 2.78
C VAL A 36 19.90 -1.44 3.26
N SER A 37 20.01 -0.46 4.16
CA SER A 37 21.25 0.00 4.80
C SER A 37 21.44 -0.61 6.20
N ASN A 38 20.63 -1.61 6.56
CA ASN A 38 20.62 -2.28 7.86
C ASN A 38 20.29 -1.35 9.05
N LYS A 39 19.59 -0.25 8.80
CA LYS A 39 19.13 0.69 9.82
C LYS A 39 17.69 0.38 10.22
N ASP A 40 17.43 0.36 11.53
CA ASP A 40 16.09 0.19 12.07
C ASP A 40 15.19 1.39 11.69
N GLY A 41 13.97 1.08 11.24
CA GLY A 41 12.98 2.05 10.84
C GLY A 41 11.55 1.55 11.08
N GLY A 42 10.62 2.48 11.00
CA GLY A 42 9.19 2.22 11.06
C GLY A 42 8.58 2.14 9.66
N PHE A 43 8.00 1.00 9.30
CA PHE A 43 7.44 0.76 7.98
C PHE A 43 5.98 0.33 8.06
N PHE A 44 5.17 0.85 7.14
CA PHE A 44 3.80 0.39 6.91
C PHE A 44 3.79 -0.33 5.57
N VAL A 45 3.50 -1.62 5.59
CA VAL A 45 3.61 -2.48 4.41
C VAL A 45 2.23 -2.94 3.94
N PHE A 46 1.98 -2.80 2.64
CA PHE A 46 0.72 -3.18 2.00
C PHE A 46 0.96 -4.26 0.95
N GLY A 47 0.90 -5.53 1.38
CA GLY A 47 1.13 -6.70 0.53
C GLY A 47 -0.11 -7.23 -0.21
N ASP A 48 -1.29 -6.71 0.12
CA ASP A 48 -2.58 -7.24 -0.31
C ASP A 48 -3.56 -6.09 -0.60
N ILE A 49 -3.27 -5.29 -1.63
CA ILE A 49 -4.20 -4.30 -2.16
C ILE A 49 -4.61 -4.71 -3.57
N SER A 50 -5.90 -4.68 -3.85
CA SER A 50 -6.47 -4.87 -5.18
C SER A 50 -7.40 -3.73 -5.53
N ILE A 51 -7.39 -3.31 -6.79
CA ILE A 51 -8.29 -2.28 -7.32
C ILE A 51 -9.22 -2.91 -8.35
N LYS A 52 -10.52 -2.68 -8.19
CA LYS A 52 -11.58 -3.34 -8.98
C LYS A 52 -11.94 -2.58 -10.26
N VAL A 53 -11.48 -1.34 -10.39
CA VAL A 53 -11.81 -0.44 -11.50
C VAL A 53 -10.58 -0.15 -12.34
N GLN A 54 -10.74 -0.20 -13.66
CA GLN A 54 -9.67 0.14 -14.60
C GLN A 54 -9.45 1.65 -14.65
N GLY A 55 -8.21 2.07 -14.91
CA GLY A 55 -7.86 3.48 -15.01
C GLY A 55 -6.46 3.79 -14.52
N THR A 56 -6.17 5.08 -14.39
CA THR A 56 -4.93 5.58 -13.78
C THR A 56 -5.28 6.21 -12.44
N PHE A 57 -4.55 5.83 -11.40
CA PHE A 57 -4.84 6.24 -10.02
C PHE A 57 -3.57 6.51 -9.24
N ARG A 58 -3.75 7.02 -8.03
CA ARG A 58 -2.74 7.08 -6.97
C ARG A 58 -3.32 6.44 -5.71
N LEU A 59 -2.46 5.98 -4.82
CA LEU A 59 -2.84 5.58 -3.46
C LEU A 59 -2.49 6.72 -2.51
N CYS A 60 -3.41 7.06 -1.61
CA CYS A 60 -3.15 7.93 -0.48
C CYS A 60 -3.07 7.09 0.79
N PHE A 61 -2.01 7.31 1.57
CA PHE A 61 -1.73 6.61 2.81
C PHE A 61 -1.89 7.56 3.98
N SER A 62 -2.95 7.42 4.76
CA SER A 62 -3.24 8.28 5.91
C SER A 62 -2.78 7.63 7.22
N LEU A 63 -1.98 8.38 7.97
CA LEU A 63 -1.48 7.99 9.29
C LEU A 63 -2.44 8.47 10.37
N TYR A 64 -2.72 7.56 11.29
CA TYR A 64 -3.56 7.82 12.45
C TYR A 64 -2.86 7.36 13.72
N GLU A 65 -3.12 8.08 14.80
CA GLU A 65 -2.71 7.75 16.16
C GLU A 65 -3.94 7.56 17.03
N PHE A 66 -3.94 6.51 17.83
CA PHE A 66 -4.98 6.27 18.82
C PHE A 66 -4.57 6.91 20.15
N GLN A 67 -5.34 7.88 20.61
CA GLN A 67 -5.14 8.55 21.89
C GLN A 67 -5.88 7.79 22.99
N GLN A 68 -5.14 7.15 23.89
CA GLN A 68 -5.72 6.34 24.95
C GLN A 68 -6.54 7.16 25.95
N ASP A 69 -6.10 8.38 26.27
CA ASP A 69 -6.74 9.23 27.29
C ASP A 69 -8.14 9.70 26.85
N THR A 70 -8.31 9.99 25.56
CA THR A 70 -9.56 10.51 25.00
C THR A 70 -10.37 9.42 24.28
N PHE A 71 -9.81 8.21 24.12
CA PHE A 71 -10.34 7.14 23.28
C PHE A 71 -10.67 7.60 21.85
N THR A 72 -9.93 8.58 21.32
CA THR A 72 -10.12 9.11 19.97
C THR A 72 -9.00 8.67 19.01
N VAL A 73 -9.28 8.79 17.72
CA VAL A 73 -8.30 8.54 16.66
C VAL A 73 -7.98 9.89 16.00
N GLN A 74 -6.73 10.31 16.05
CA GLN A 74 -6.26 11.55 15.43
C GLN A 74 -5.60 11.25 14.09
N HIS A 75 -5.97 12.00 13.04
CA HIS A 75 -5.24 12.00 11.78
C HIS A 75 -3.98 12.86 11.89
N LEU A 76 -2.81 12.27 11.62
CA LEU A 76 -1.52 12.95 11.75
C LEU A 76 -1.02 13.53 10.41
N GLY A 77 -1.36 12.89 9.30
CA GLY A 77 -0.87 13.28 7.98
C GLY A 77 -1.07 12.18 6.96
N HIS A 78 -0.71 12.47 5.71
CA HIS A 78 -0.82 11.51 4.62
C HIS A 78 0.33 11.63 3.63
N ALA A 79 0.54 10.57 2.86
CA ALA A 79 1.46 10.54 1.73
C ALA A 79 0.75 9.96 0.50
N ILE A 80 1.06 10.50 -0.68
CA ILE A 80 0.43 10.08 -1.95
C ILE A 80 1.48 9.35 -2.79
N SER A 81 1.11 8.22 -3.38
CA SER A 81 1.97 7.45 -4.28
C SER A 81 2.12 8.13 -5.64
N ASP A 82 3.11 7.67 -6.41
CA ASP A 82 3.15 7.90 -7.84
C ASP A 82 1.91 7.33 -8.55
N LYS A 83 1.66 7.82 -9.77
CA LYS A 83 0.57 7.35 -10.61
C LYS A 83 0.86 5.93 -11.09
N PHE A 84 -0.15 5.08 -11.07
CA PHE A 84 -0.08 3.73 -11.62
C PHE A 84 -1.34 3.40 -12.42
N LYS A 85 -1.25 2.40 -13.30
CA LYS A 85 -2.35 1.96 -14.16
C LYS A 85 -2.91 0.62 -13.71
N VAL A 86 -4.23 0.53 -13.64
CA VAL A 86 -4.96 -0.73 -13.47
C VAL A 86 -5.36 -1.21 -14.86
N LEU A 87 -4.66 -2.24 -15.32
CA LEU A 87 -4.82 -2.78 -16.68
C LEU A 87 -5.98 -3.79 -16.73
N PRO A 88 -6.67 -3.92 -17.87
CA PRO A 88 -7.57 -5.04 -18.11
C PRO A 88 -6.78 -6.36 -18.18
N ALA A 89 -7.45 -7.49 -17.90
CA ALA A 89 -6.82 -8.81 -17.89
C ALA A 89 -6.07 -9.16 -19.19
N LYS A 90 -6.57 -8.70 -20.34
CA LYS A 90 -5.94 -8.92 -21.65
C LYS A 90 -4.57 -8.24 -21.81
N ASP A 91 -4.35 -7.12 -21.13
CA ASP A 91 -3.13 -6.32 -21.23
C ASP A 91 -2.17 -6.61 -20.07
N PHE A 92 -2.59 -7.46 -19.12
CA PHE A 92 -1.81 -7.85 -17.97
C PHE A 92 -0.76 -8.88 -18.35
N LYS A 93 0.51 -8.46 -18.33
CA LYS A 93 1.66 -9.31 -18.69
C LYS A 93 2.20 -10.15 -17.53
N GLY A 94 1.43 -10.28 -16.46
CA GLY A 94 1.87 -10.85 -15.20
C GLY A 94 2.52 -9.81 -14.29
N LEU A 95 3.09 -10.31 -13.19
CA LEU A 95 3.71 -9.48 -12.15
C LEU A 95 5.21 -9.64 -12.23
N GLU A 96 5.91 -8.54 -11.99
CA GLU A 96 7.37 -8.54 -11.88
C GLU A 96 7.83 -9.37 -10.69
N GLU A 97 9.12 -9.73 -10.70
CA GLU A 97 9.75 -10.36 -9.55
C GLU A 97 9.69 -9.45 -8.32
N SER A 98 9.76 -10.04 -7.14
CA SER A 98 9.78 -9.24 -5.91
C SER A 98 11.05 -8.41 -5.83
N THR A 99 10.94 -7.14 -5.47
CA THR A 99 12.13 -6.29 -5.29
C THR A 99 13.01 -6.78 -4.13
N TYR A 100 14.26 -6.29 -4.08
CA TYR A 100 15.15 -6.55 -2.96
C TYR A 100 14.52 -6.17 -1.61
N LEU A 101 13.88 -4.99 -1.53
CA LEU A 101 13.23 -4.51 -0.31
C LEU A 101 12.09 -5.44 0.14
N SER A 102 11.26 -5.92 -0.80
CA SER A 102 10.18 -6.87 -0.50
C SER A 102 10.71 -8.19 0.06
N ARG A 103 11.81 -8.70 -0.49
CA ARG A 103 12.48 -9.91 0.03
C ARG A 103 13.05 -9.67 1.43
N ALA A 104 13.80 -8.58 1.61
CA ALA A 104 14.39 -8.22 2.90
C ALA A 104 13.33 -8.02 4.00
N PHE A 105 12.17 -7.44 3.69
CA PHE A 105 11.07 -7.33 4.65
C PHE A 105 10.39 -8.67 4.94
N SER A 106 10.25 -9.52 3.93
CA SER A 106 9.73 -10.87 4.11
C SER A 106 10.64 -11.73 5.00
N ASP A 107 11.96 -11.64 4.82
CA ASP A 107 12.94 -12.35 5.65
C ASP A 107 12.91 -11.88 7.12
N GLN A 108 12.42 -10.67 7.37
CA GLN A 108 12.18 -10.09 8.69
C GLN A 108 10.77 -10.38 9.24
N GLY A 109 10.00 -11.25 8.58
CA GLY A 109 8.70 -11.74 9.06
C GLY A 109 7.47 -10.98 8.56
N VAL A 110 7.64 -10.01 7.64
CA VAL A 110 6.48 -9.37 7.00
C VAL A 110 5.81 -10.35 6.03
N ARG A 111 4.49 -10.47 6.11
CA ARG A 111 3.71 -11.37 5.24
C ARG A 111 3.57 -10.80 3.83
N LEU A 112 4.57 -11.03 2.98
CA LEU A 112 4.57 -10.66 1.57
C LEU A 112 4.55 -11.91 0.67
N ARG A 113 3.81 -11.83 -0.44
CA ARG A 113 3.82 -12.88 -1.47
C ARG A 113 5.02 -12.68 -2.38
N LEU A 114 6.10 -13.42 -2.11
CA LEU A 114 7.32 -13.35 -2.91
C LEU A 114 7.18 -14.12 -4.24
N ARG A 115 7.73 -13.53 -5.30
CA ARG A 115 7.84 -14.12 -6.65
C ARG A 115 9.30 -14.12 -7.06
N LYS A 116 9.75 -15.25 -7.64
CA LYS A 116 11.08 -15.40 -8.25
C LYS A 116 10.90 -15.49 -9.76
N GLU A 117 11.84 -14.96 -10.55
CA GLU A 117 11.88 -15.26 -11.98
C GLU A 117 11.95 -16.77 -12.20
N PRO A 118 11.23 -17.32 -13.20
CA PRO A 118 11.53 -18.65 -13.68
C PRO A 118 12.95 -18.62 -14.26
N ARG A 119 13.85 -19.40 -13.66
CA ARG A 119 15.21 -19.63 -14.17
C ARG A 119 15.19 -20.35 -15.51
#